data_AF-A0A1H0ME35-F1
#
_entry.id   AF-A0A1H0ME35-F1
#
_cell.length_a   1.000
_cell.length_b   1.000
_cell.length_c   1.000
_cell.angle_alpha   90.00
_cell.angle_beta   90.00
_cell.angle_gamma   90.00
#
_symmetry.space_group_name_H-M   'P 1'
#
loop_
_entity.id
_entity.type
_entity.pdbx_description
1 polymer ?
#
loop_
_entity_poly.entity_id
_entity_poly.type
_entity_poly.pdbx_seq_one_letter_code
_entity_poly.pdbx_strand_id
1 'polypeptide(L)'
;MEMIINSAKSLTLGLSLVFSYLFGEWSVLLGALIFFVTFDYVTGVIAAGYEGKLNARVGFWGIPKKILIFGMVAIAHVIDKVYLEQIGEPLAIGEFQVSVMAATILYYLVNEFISITENLGKMGMPVPTPLRKAIEAFKDNSQKHDRGA
;
A
#
# COMPACT_ATOMS: atom_id res chain seq x y z
N MET A 1 -31.02 18.73 14.51
CA MET A 1 -29.63 18.47 14.97
C MET A 1 -29.43 17.00 15.31
N GLU A 2 -30.27 16.40 16.16
CA GLU A 2 -30.18 14.97 16.50
C GLU A 2 -30.29 14.01 15.32
N MET A 3 -31.20 14.29 14.36
CA MET A 3 -31.35 13.48 13.15
C MET A 3 -30.06 13.43 12.32
N ILE A 4 -29.38 14.57 12.15
CA ILE A 4 -28.09 14.67 11.42
C ILE A 4 -27.01 13.86 12.16
N ILE A 5 -26.95 13.98 13.48
CA ILE A 5 -25.99 13.26 14.31
C ILE A 5 -26.23 11.74 14.23
N ASN A 6 -27.49 11.30 14.26
CA ASN A 6 -27.83 9.88 14.17
C ASN A 6 -27.52 9.31 12.79
N SER A 7 -27.80 10.05 11.71
CA SER A 7 -27.41 9.65 10.35
C SER A 7 -25.88 9.54 10.20
N ALA A 8 -25.12 10.49 10.76
CA ALA A 8 -23.65 10.43 10.73
C ALA A 8 -23.12 9.22 11.52
N LYS A 9 -23.66 8.94 12.72
CA LYS A 9 -23.30 7.76 13.51
C LYS A 9 -23.56 6.46 12.76
N SER A 10 -24.73 6.31 12.15
CA SER A 10 -25.07 5.12 11.37
C SER A 10 -24.14 4.92 10.17
N LEU A 11 -23.74 6.01 9.50
CA LEU A 11 -22.77 5.95 8.41
C LEU A 11 -21.38 5.51 8.91
N THR A 12 -20.90 6.10 10.01
CA THR A 12 -19.62 5.72 10.61
C THR A 12 -19.63 4.25 11.02
N LEU A 13 -20.69 3.77 11.67
CA LEU A 13 -20.83 2.37 12.05
C LEU A 13 -20.80 1.45 10.82
N GLY A 14 -21.56 1.76 9.77
CA GLY A 14 -21.56 0.99 8.54
C GLY A 14 -20.17 0.91 7.90
N LEU A 15 -19.46 2.04 7.82
CA LEU A 15 -18.10 2.09 7.29
C LEU A 15 -17.11 1.30 8.16
N SER A 16 -17.21 1.42 9.49
CA SER A 16 -16.36 0.66 10.41
C SER A 16 -16.57 -0.85 10.28
N LEU A 17 -17.80 -1.31 10.08
CA LEU A 17 -18.10 -2.73 9.86
C LEU A 17 -17.50 -3.24 8.55
N VAL A 18 -17.70 -2.50 7.45
CA VAL A 18 -17.11 -2.85 6.15
C VAL A 18 -15.58 -2.85 6.24
N PHE A 19 -14.99 -1.85 6.87
CA PHE A 19 -13.55 -1.76 7.03
C PHE A 19 -12.99 -2.92 7.87
N SER A 20 -13.64 -3.23 9.00
CA SER A 20 -13.23 -4.33 9.86
C SER A 20 -13.38 -5.70 9.17
N TYR A 21 -14.40 -5.86 8.32
CA TYR A 21 -14.56 -7.05 7.50
C TYR A 21 -13.43 -7.18 6.47
N LEU A 22 -13.12 -6.11 5.75
CA LEU A 22 -12.14 -6.11 4.66
C LEU A 22 -10.69 -6.19 5.12
N PHE A 23 -10.35 -5.59 6.28
CA PHE A 23 -8.96 -5.47 6.74
C PHE A 23 -8.69 -6.17 8.08
N GLY A 24 -9.73 -6.68 8.75
CA GLY A 24 -9.59 -7.25 10.08
C GLY A 24 -9.33 -6.19 11.14
N GLU A 25 -8.57 -6.54 12.16
CA GLU A 25 -8.17 -5.63 13.23
C GLU A 25 -7.10 -4.64 12.76
N TRP A 26 -7.01 -3.49 13.45
CA TRP A 26 -5.98 -2.50 13.17
C TRP A 26 -4.60 -3.03 13.55
N SER A 27 -3.84 -3.49 12.55
CA SER A 27 -2.49 -4.02 12.76
C SER A 27 -1.41 -2.96 12.53
N VAL A 28 -0.24 -3.17 13.14
CA VAL A 28 0.97 -2.36 12.89
C VAL A 28 1.32 -2.36 11.40
N LEU A 29 1.11 -3.50 10.73
CA LEU A 29 1.40 -3.66 9.31
C LEU A 29 0.49 -2.81 8.43
N LEU A 30 -0.81 -2.77 8.72
CA LEU A 30 -1.76 -1.90 8.03
C LEU A 30 -1.45 -0.41 8.28
N GLY A 31 -1.12 -0.05 9.53
CA GLY A 31 -0.69 1.31 9.88
C GLY A 31 0.58 1.74 9.13
N ALA A 32 1.56 0.84 9.00
CA ALA A 32 2.77 1.08 8.21
C ALA A 32 2.44 1.31 6.73
N LEU A 33 1.55 0.53 6.14
CA LEU A 33 1.15 0.72 4.74
C LEU A 33 0.53 2.11 4.51
N ILE A 34 -0.38 2.53 5.38
CA ILE A 34 -1.01 3.85 5.31
C ILE A 34 0.04 4.95 5.37
N PHE A 35 1.01 4.82 6.30
CA PHE A 35 2.10 5.76 6.42
C PHE A 35 2.94 5.83 5.13
N PHE A 36 3.38 4.69 4.59
CA PHE A 36 4.21 4.64 3.39
C PHE A 36 3.50 5.21 2.16
N VAL A 37 2.25 4.81 1.91
CA VAL A 37 1.43 5.31 0.79
C VAL A 37 1.24 6.82 0.88
N THR A 38 0.97 7.33 2.09
CA THR A 38 0.77 8.77 2.34
C THR A 38 2.08 9.53 2.16
N PHE A 39 3.18 9.01 2.71
CA PHE A 39 4.50 9.61 2.61
C PHE A 39 5.00 9.63 1.17
N ASP A 40 4.79 8.55 0.40
CA ASP A 40 5.08 8.53 -1.02
C ASP A 40 4.33 9.60 -1.79
N TYR A 41 3.02 9.74 -1.55
CA TYR A 41 2.23 10.79 -2.20
C TYR A 41 2.77 12.19 -1.88
N VAL A 42 3.07 12.46 -0.60
CA VAL A 42 3.64 13.75 -0.17
C VAL A 42 5.00 13.99 -0.83
N THR A 43 5.92 13.03 -0.78
CA THR A 43 7.25 13.17 -1.40
C THR A 43 7.17 13.32 -2.91
N GLY A 44 6.23 12.63 -3.58
CA GLY A 44 6.00 12.77 -5.02
C GLY A 44 5.52 14.16 -5.42
N VAL A 45 4.61 14.75 -4.63
CA VAL A 45 4.16 16.14 -4.84
C VAL A 45 5.30 17.13 -4.64
N ILE A 46 6.09 16.98 -3.57
CA ILE A 46 7.24 17.85 -3.30
C ILE A 46 8.28 17.74 -4.42
N ALA A 47 8.63 16.53 -4.85
CA ALA A 47 9.60 16.31 -5.92
C ALA A 47 9.12 16.92 -7.25
N ALA A 48 7.83 16.78 -7.60
CA ALA A 48 7.27 17.41 -8.79
C ALA A 48 7.30 18.95 -8.71
N GLY A 49 7.10 19.51 -7.52
CA GLY A 49 7.28 20.94 -7.26
C GLY A 49 8.73 21.40 -7.43
N TYR A 50 9.68 20.64 -6.88
CA TYR A 50 11.12 20.92 -6.99
C TYR A 50 11.61 20.91 -8.44
N GLU A 51 11.11 20.00 -9.28
CA GLU A 51 11.45 19.95 -10.71
C GLU A 51 10.68 20.99 -11.57
N GLY A 52 9.79 21.80 -10.98
CA GLY A 52 8.94 22.72 -11.73
C GLY A 52 7.90 22.04 -12.62
N LYS A 53 7.61 20.76 -12.39
CA LYS A 53 6.68 19.92 -13.17
C LYS A 53 5.35 19.67 -12.45
N LEU A 54 5.01 20.51 -11.48
CA LEU A 54 3.80 20.33 -10.69
C LEU A 54 2.56 20.51 -11.57
N ASN A 55 1.90 19.39 -11.85
CA ASN A 55 0.67 19.35 -12.64
C ASN A 55 -0.40 18.61 -11.85
N ALA A 56 -1.47 19.33 -11.47
CA ALA A 56 -2.57 18.79 -10.69
C ALA A 56 -3.25 17.59 -11.35
N ARG A 57 -3.30 17.55 -12.68
CA ARG A 57 -3.83 16.40 -13.44
C ARG A 57 -2.98 15.16 -13.20
N VAL A 58 -1.66 15.30 -13.26
CA VAL A 58 -0.72 14.19 -13.04
C VAL A 58 -0.76 13.73 -11.57
N GLY A 59 -0.79 14.68 -10.62
CA GLY A 59 -0.91 14.36 -9.19
C GLY A 59 -2.22 13.64 -8.83
N PHE A 60 -3.33 14.01 -9.46
CA PHE A 60 -4.63 13.37 -9.24
C PHE A 60 -4.66 11.92 -9.73
N TRP A 61 -4.06 11.63 -10.88
CA TRP A 61 -3.99 10.26 -11.42
C TRP A 61 -3.12 9.31 -10.56
N GLY A 62 -2.31 9.83 -9.64
CA GLY A 62 -1.60 9.02 -8.65
C GLY A 62 -2.52 8.40 -7.58
N ILE A 63 -3.63 9.07 -7.23
CA ILE A 63 -4.51 8.67 -6.13
C ILE A 63 -5.24 7.35 -6.40
N PRO A 64 -5.85 7.10 -7.59
CA PRO A 64 -6.48 5.83 -7.89
C PRO A 64 -5.55 4.63 -7.68
N LYS A 65 -4.26 4.74 -8.07
CA LYS A 65 -3.29 3.66 -7.85
C LYS A 65 -3.15 3.34 -6.36
N LYS A 66 -3.09 4.36 -5.50
CA LYS A 66 -3.00 4.19 -4.04
C LYS A 66 -4.26 3.57 -3.44
N ILE A 67 -5.44 3.91 -3.95
CA ILE A 67 -6.71 3.27 -3.55
C ILE A 67 -6.70 1.78 -3.94
N LEU A 68 -6.23 1.45 -5.13
CA LEU A 68 -6.15 0.06 -5.60
C LEU A 68 -5.20 -0.80 -4.75
N ILE A 69 -4.15 -0.22 -4.15
CA ILE A 69 -3.30 -0.93 -3.18
C ILE A 69 -4.14 -1.46 -2.02
N PHE A 70 -5.00 -0.64 -1.42
CA PHE A 70 -5.88 -1.09 -0.34
C PHE A 70 -6.94 -2.09 -0.82
N GLY A 71 -7.42 -1.95 -2.07
CA GLY A 71 -8.28 -2.95 -2.70
C GLY A 71 -7.61 -4.33 -2.79
N MET A 72 -6.34 -4.38 -3.19
CA MET A 72 -5.57 -5.62 -3.26
C MET A 72 -5.32 -6.23 -1.88
N VAL A 73 -5.04 -5.40 -0.87
CA VAL A 73 -4.91 -5.86 0.53
C VAL A 73 -6.22 -6.44 1.05
N ALA A 74 -7.36 -5.80 0.74
CA ALA A 74 -8.67 -6.31 1.12
C ALA A 74 -8.97 -7.67 0.46
N ILE A 75 -8.67 -7.83 -0.83
CA ILE A 75 -8.80 -9.10 -1.54
C ILE A 75 -7.92 -10.17 -0.88
N ALA A 76 -6.66 -9.84 -0.56
CA ALA A 76 -5.74 -10.75 0.11
C ALA A 76 -6.23 -11.21 1.49
N HIS A 77 -6.80 -10.30 2.29
CA HIS A 77 -7.41 -10.66 3.58
C HIS A 77 -8.66 -11.53 3.41
N VAL A 78 -9.49 -11.26 2.40
CA VAL A 78 -10.65 -12.13 2.08
C VAL A 78 -10.17 -13.53 1.70
N ILE A 79 -9.08 -13.66 0.94
CA ILE A 79 -8.47 -14.97 0.62
C ILE A 79 -8.03 -15.69 1.90
N ASP A 80 -7.32 -15.01 2.80
CA ASP A 80 -6.89 -15.58 4.09
C ASP A 80 -8.10 -16.10 4.90
N LYS A 81 -9.18 -15.33 4.95
CA LYS A 81 -10.43 -15.70 5.65
C LYS A 81 -11.12 -16.90 5.03
N VAL A 82 -11.33 -16.89 3.72
CA VAL A 82 -11.99 -17.98 3.00
C VAL A 82 -11.18 -19.27 3.15
N TYR A 83 -9.86 -19.20 3.04
CA TYR A 83 -9.01 -20.38 3.22
C TYR A 83 -9.12 -20.94 4.64
N LEU A 84 -9.01 -20.09 5.66
CA LEU A 84 -9.12 -20.50 7.06
C LEU A 84 -10.47 -21.18 7.35
N GLU A 85 -11.57 -20.65 6.81
CA GLU A 85 -12.90 -21.23 7.00
C GLU A 85 -13.06 -22.60 6.34
N GLN A 86 -12.47 -22.80 5.15
CA GLN A 86 -12.60 -24.06 4.41
C GLN A 86 -11.64 -25.16 4.90
N ILE A 87 -10.43 -24.78 5.30
CA ILE A 87 -9.35 -25.72 5.63
C ILE A 87 -9.21 -25.92 7.14
N GLY A 88 -9.63 -24.94 7.94
CA GLY A 88 -9.52 -24.95 9.41
C GLY A 88 -8.15 -24.51 9.95
N GLU A 89 -7.19 -24.20 9.06
CA GLU A 89 -5.85 -23.75 9.42
C GLU A 89 -5.49 -22.45 8.66
N PRO A 90 -4.67 -21.55 9.22
CA PRO A 90 -4.28 -20.31 8.55
C PRO A 90 -3.49 -20.56 7.28
N LEU A 91 -3.79 -19.81 6.22
CA LEU A 91 -2.98 -19.80 5.01
C LEU A 91 -1.64 -19.12 5.30
N ALA A 92 -0.54 -19.84 5.09
CA ALA A 92 0.81 -19.33 5.24
C ALA A 92 1.59 -19.50 3.94
N ILE A 93 2.25 -18.44 3.49
CA ILE A 93 3.02 -18.42 2.25
C ILE A 93 4.48 -18.03 2.50
N GLY A 94 5.37 -18.63 1.70
CA GLY A 94 6.81 -18.41 1.74
C GLY A 94 7.50 -19.03 2.97
N GLU A 95 8.82 -18.89 3.01
CA GLU A 95 9.65 -19.47 4.08
C GLU A 95 9.35 -18.87 5.46
N PHE A 96 8.95 -17.59 5.49
CA PHE A 96 8.61 -16.87 6.73
C PHE A 96 7.20 -17.15 7.25
N GLN A 97 6.42 -18.00 6.58
CA GLN A 97 5.08 -18.43 7.01
C GLN A 97 4.14 -17.26 7.32
N VAL A 98 4.05 -16.28 6.41
CA VAL A 98 3.19 -15.09 6.56
C VAL A 98 1.86 -15.29 5.85
N SER A 99 0.80 -14.60 6.30
CA SER A 99 -0.49 -14.63 5.60
C SER A 99 -0.42 -13.94 4.22
N VAL A 100 -1.40 -14.19 3.35
CA VAL A 100 -1.47 -13.55 2.02
C VAL A 100 -1.64 -12.04 2.16
N MET A 101 -2.48 -11.58 3.09
CA MET A 101 -2.62 -10.16 3.42
C MET A 101 -1.27 -9.57 3.84
N ALA A 102 -0.55 -10.23 4.75
CA ALA A 102 0.72 -9.72 5.26
C ALA A 102 1.77 -9.63 4.15
N ALA A 103 1.91 -10.66 3.32
CA ALA A 103 2.81 -10.64 2.18
C ALA A 103 2.45 -9.55 1.17
N THR A 104 1.16 -9.35 0.91
CA THR A 104 0.67 -8.29 0.01
C THR A 104 1.03 -6.91 0.53
N ILE A 105 0.85 -6.66 1.84
CA ILE A 105 1.26 -5.40 2.45
C ILE A 105 2.77 -5.21 2.37
N LEU A 106 3.56 -6.23 2.70
CA LEU A 106 5.03 -6.16 2.62
C LEU A 106 5.51 -5.84 1.20
N TYR A 107 4.89 -6.45 0.19
CA TYR A 107 5.15 -6.13 -1.21
C TYR A 107 4.91 -4.65 -1.53
N TYR A 108 3.77 -4.11 -1.10
CA TYR A 108 3.49 -2.69 -1.31
C TYR A 108 4.37 -1.76 -0.48
N LEU A 109 4.76 -2.13 0.74
CA LEU A 109 5.74 -1.35 1.52
C LEU A 109 7.06 -1.20 0.77
N VAL A 110 7.57 -2.26 0.15
CA VAL A 110 8.79 -2.18 -0.67
C VAL A 110 8.58 -1.31 -1.91
N ASN A 111 7.44 -1.42 -2.60
CA ASN A 111 7.14 -0.58 -3.76
C ASN A 111 7.06 0.91 -3.41
N GLU A 112 6.37 1.25 -2.33
CA GLU A 112 6.27 2.62 -1.84
C GLU A 112 7.63 3.13 -1.38
N PHE A 113 8.43 2.29 -0.71
CA PHE A 113 9.81 2.62 -0.33
C PHE A 113 10.70 2.97 -1.54
N ILE A 114 10.61 2.18 -2.61
CA ILE A 114 11.33 2.44 -3.87
C ILE A 114 10.89 3.80 -4.44
N SER A 115 9.58 4.04 -4.53
CA SER A 115 9.00 5.28 -5.06
C SER A 115 9.42 6.51 -4.24
N ILE A 116 9.39 6.42 -2.91
CA ILE A 116 9.88 7.47 -2.01
C ILE A 116 11.35 7.77 -2.29
N THR A 117 12.18 6.73 -2.42
CA THR A 117 13.62 6.89 -2.66
C THR A 117 13.89 7.56 -4.02
N GLU A 118 13.11 7.25 -5.05
CA GLU A 118 13.19 7.95 -6.34
C GLU A 118 12.82 9.43 -6.21
N ASN A 119 11.76 9.75 -5.48
CA ASN A 119 11.35 11.13 -5.25
C ASN A 119 12.41 11.91 -4.48
N LEU A 120 13.03 11.31 -3.46
CA LEU A 120 14.19 11.88 -2.75
C LEU A 120 15.37 12.12 -3.70
N GLY A 121 15.67 11.16 -4.59
CA GLY A 121 16.72 11.31 -5.60
C GLY A 121 16.48 12.47 -6.57
N LYS A 122 15.24 12.72 -7.01
CA LYS A 122 14.88 13.87 -7.85
C LYS A 122 15.14 15.22 -7.15
N MET A 123 15.06 15.24 -5.81
CA MET A 123 15.35 16.42 -5.00
C MET A 123 16.86 16.58 -4.68
N GLY A 124 17.72 15.71 -5.22
CA GLY A 124 19.17 15.74 -4.97
C GLY A 124 19.58 15.20 -3.60
N MET A 125 18.68 14.51 -2.88
CA MET A 125 19.01 13.89 -1.61
C MET A 125 19.95 12.68 -1.83
N PRO A 126 21.04 12.54 -1.07
CA PRO A 126 21.96 11.42 -1.23
C PRO A 126 21.29 10.10 -0.82
N VAL A 127 21.22 9.14 -1.75
CA VAL A 127 20.76 7.78 -1.49
C VAL A 127 21.99 6.86 -1.34
N PRO A 128 22.19 6.18 -0.20
CA PRO A 128 23.34 5.31 0.00
C PRO A 128 23.47 4.23 -1.07
N THR A 129 24.70 3.98 -1.54
CA THR A 129 24.98 2.99 -2.61
C THR A 129 24.40 1.60 -2.35
N PRO A 130 24.47 1.02 -1.12
CA PRO A 130 23.86 -0.28 -0.85
C PRO A 130 22.35 -0.28 -1.12
N LEU A 131 21.68 0.82 -0.75
CA LEU A 131 20.24 0.98 -0.95
C LEU A 131 19.89 1.09 -2.43
N ARG A 132 20.67 1.88 -3.18
CA ARG A 132 20.48 2.02 -4.62
C ARG A 132 20.61 0.68 -5.34
N LYS A 133 21.63 -0.11 -5.01
CA LYS A 133 21.85 -1.45 -5.57
C LYS A 133 20.70 -2.41 -5.25
N ALA A 134 20.20 -2.39 -4.00
CA ALA A 134 19.08 -3.23 -3.60
C ALA A 134 17.80 -2.89 -4.39
N ILE A 135 17.52 -1.60 -4.59
CA ILE A 135 16.38 -1.11 -5.38
C ILE A 135 16.52 -1.54 -6.86
N GLU A 136 17.70 -1.39 -7.46
CA GLU A 136 17.98 -1.80 -8.84
C GLU A 136 17.73 -3.32 -9.01
N ALA A 137 18.23 -4.16 -8.10
CA ALA A 137 18.00 -5.60 -8.14
C ALA A 137 16.51 -5.97 -8.02
N PHE A 138 15.75 -5.25 -7.20
CA PHE A 138 14.31 -5.50 -7.04
C PHE A 138 13.53 -5.21 -8.32
N LYS A 139 13.86 -4.11 -9.02
CA LYS A 139 13.23 -3.72 -10.29
C LYS A 139 13.52 -4.67 -11.43
N ASP A 140 14.76 -5.17 -11.52
CA ASP A 140 15.14 -6.11 -12.56
C ASP A 140 14.39 -7.44 -12.42
N ASN A 141 14.17 -7.90 -11.18
CA ASN A 141 13.43 -9.12 -10.90
C ASN A 141 11.93 -8.98 -11.19
N SER A 142 11.31 -7.83 -10.86
CA SER A 142 9.91 -7.60 -11.19
C SER A 142 9.67 -7.57 -12.70
N GLN A 143 10.54 -6.89 -13.46
CA GLN A 143 10.38 -6.82 -14.92
C GLN A 143 10.63 -8.15 -15.65
N LYS A 144 11.50 -9.02 -15.13
CA LYS A 144 11.70 -10.36 -15.70
C LYS A 144 10.49 -11.27 -15.47
N HIS A 145 9.81 -11.11 -14.33
CA HIS A 145 8.60 -11.87 -14.02
C HIS A 145 7.43 -11.48 -14.94
N ASP A 146 7.25 -10.17 -15.18
CA ASP A 146 6.16 -9.65 -16.03
C ASP A 146 6.33 -9.97 -17.54
N ARG A 147 7.54 -10.28 -18.00
CA ARG A 147 7.82 -10.66 -19.41
C ARG A 147 7.83 -12.17 -19.66
N GLY A 148 7.74 -12.97 -18.60
CA GLY A 148 7.73 -14.44 -18.67
C GLY A 148 6.33 -15.06 -18.50
N ALA A 149 5.29 -14.23 -18.35
CA ALA A 149 3.89 -14.62 -18.22
C ALA A 149 3.12 -14.33 -19.51
#